data_AF-A0A2V5VUQ8-F1
#
_entry.id   AF-A0A2V5VUQ8-F1
#
_cell.length_a   1.000
_cell.length_b   1.000
_cell.length_c   1.000
_cell.angle_alpha   90.00
_cell.angle_beta   90.00
_cell.angle_gamma   90.00
#
_symmetry.space_group_name_H-M   'P 1'
#
loop_
_entity.id
_entity.type
_entity.pdbx_description
1 polymer ?
#
loop_
_entity_poly.entity_id
_entity_poly.type
_entity_poly.pdbx_seq_one_letter_code
_entity_poly.pdbx_strand_id
1 'polypeptide(L)'
;MREIAEFAQRMADKVLSRRTVVKFCATPHHIGAASYGPSGELIFNKLRLGTDWFERGITDDVVRLLIHEFGHEYSGDHLSAEYHGALCRIGARLFVLARHGEL
;
A
#
# COMPACT_ATOMS: atom_id res chain seq x y z
N MET A 1 -0.81 12.91 -5.03
CA MET A 1 0.43 12.45 -4.33
C MET A 1 0.35 12.60 -2.81
N ARG A 2 0.24 13.81 -2.24
CA ARG A 2 0.16 14.00 -0.76
C ARG A 2 -0.98 13.21 -0.13
N GLU A 3 -2.18 13.33 -0.67
CA GLU A 3 -3.38 12.61 -0.21
C GLU A 3 -3.16 11.10 -0.17
N ILE A 4 -2.59 10.52 -1.25
CA ILE A 4 -2.27 9.10 -1.33
C ILE A 4 -1.21 8.70 -0.28
N ALA A 5 -0.20 9.53 -0.05
CA ALA A 5 0.80 9.27 0.98
C ALA A 5 0.18 9.26 2.38
N GLU A 6 -0.63 10.27 2.70
CA GLU A 6 -1.33 10.37 3.98
C GLU A 6 -2.30 9.20 4.19
N PHE A 7 -3.03 8.81 3.13
CA PHE A 7 -3.90 7.64 3.17
C PHE A 7 -3.13 6.35 3.40
N ALA A 8 -2.02 6.14 2.70
CA ALA A 8 -1.15 4.98 2.90
C ALA A 8 -0.60 4.90 4.34
N GLN A 9 -0.22 6.05 4.92
CA GLN A 9 0.24 6.12 6.31
C GLN A 9 -0.89 5.82 7.31
N ARG A 10 -2.09 6.38 7.11
CA ARG A 10 -3.26 6.06 7.94
C ARG A 10 -3.63 4.59 7.85
N MET A 11 -3.64 4.04 6.64
CA MET A 11 -3.92 2.62 6.41
C MET A 11 -2.89 1.74 7.12
N ALA A 12 -1.59 2.03 7.02
CA ALA A 12 -0.56 1.27 7.72
C ALA A 12 -0.73 1.32 9.25
N ASP A 13 -1.00 2.50 9.81
CA ASP A 13 -1.23 2.67 11.25
C ASP A 13 -2.46 1.90 11.73
N LYS A 14 -3.61 2.08 11.06
CA LYS A 14 -4.88 1.50 11.49
C LYS A 14 -5.02 0.01 11.18
N VAL A 15 -4.50 -0.43 10.04
CA VAL A 15 -4.65 -1.82 9.55
C VAL A 15 -3.51 -2.71 10.03
N LEU A 16 -2.26 -2.23 9.98
CA LEU A 16 -1.07 -3.02 10.32
C LEU A 16 -0.54 -2.71 11.72
N SER A 17 -1.02 -1.63 12.36
CA SER A 17 -0.43 -1.11 13.61
C SER A 17 1.05 -0.78 13.42
N ARG A 18 1.39 -0.23 12.24
CA ARG A 18 2.76 0.05 11.81
C ARG A 18 2.91 1.51 11.42
N ARG A 19 3.97 2.15 11.92
CA ARG A 19 4.39 3.47 11.42
C ARG A 19 5.12 3.28 10.10
N THR A 20 4.61 3.92 9.03
CA THR A 20 5.18 3.81 7.70
C THR A 20 5.70 5.15 7.17
N VAL A 21 6.87 5.11 6.54
CA VAL A 21 7.43 6.26 5.81
C VAL A 21 7.13 6.08 4.32
N VAL A 22 6.46 7.06 3.73
CA VAL A 22 6.17 7.07 2.29
C VAL A 22 7.25 7.85 1.55
N LYS A 23 7.83 7.23 0.53
CA LYS A 23 8.82 7.82 -0.37
C LYS A 23 8.35 7.70 -1.82
N PHE A 24 8.96 8.51 -2.68
CA PHE A 24 8.70 8.50 -4.12
C PHE A 24 10.02 8.41 -4.87
N CYS A 25 10.12 7.49 -5.81
CA CYS A 25 11.23 7.44 -6.76
C CYS A 25 10.72 7.66 -8.19
N ALA A 26 11.65 7.96 -9.10
CA ALA A 26 11.39 8.03 -10.53
C ALA A 26 12.59 7.40 -11.25
N THR A 27 12.60 6.07 -11.30
CA THR A 27 13.73 5.32 -11.86
C THR A 27 13.23 4.09 -12.60
N PRO A 28 13.79 3.76 -13.78
CA PRO A 28 13.45 2.54 -14.49
C PRO A 28 13.97 1.26 -13.80
N HIS A 29 14.97 1.40 -12.92
CA HIS A 29 15.60 0.29 -12.18
C HIS A 29 14.67 -0.33 -11.13
N HIS A 30 13.73 0.45 -10.59
CA HIS A 30 12.69 -0.08 -9.74
C HIS A 30 11.57 -0.63 -10.64
N ILE A 31 11.51 -1.94 -10.79
CA ILE A 31 10.63 -2.59 -11.75
C ILE A 31 9.14 -2.54 -11.35
N GLY A 32 8.84 -2.53 -10.05
CA GLY A 32 7.49 -2.45 -9.51
C GLY A 32 6.88 -1.05 -9.57
N ALA A 33 5.55 -1.01 -9.45
CA ALA A 33 4.79 0.24 -9.28
C ALA A 33 5.01 0.85 -7.89
N ALA A 34 5.20 -0.01 -6.89
CA ALA A 34 5.67 0.35 -5.57
C ALA A 34 6.52 -0.80 -4.99
N SER A 35 7.08 -0.56 -3.80
CA SER A 35 7.63 -1.60 -2.94
C SER A 35 7.40 -1.24 -1.48
N TYR A 36 7.10 -2.24 -0.67
CA TYR A 36 7.11 -2.14 0.78
C TYR A 36 8.15 -3.07 1.41
N GLY A 37 8.93 -2.54 2.34
CA GLY A 37 10.03 -3.27 2.99
C GLY A 37 9.83 -3.47 4.50
N PRO A 38 10.57 -4.43 5.11
CA PRO A 38 10.45 -4.77 6.53
C PRO A 38 10.80 -3.61 7.49
N SER A 39 11.50 -2.59 6.99
CA SER A 39 11.78 -1.34 7.72
C SER A 39 10.57 -0.41 7.84
N GLY A 40 9.41 -0.75 7.26
CA GLY A 40 8.23 0.10 7.24
C GLY A 40 8.31 1.23 6.22
N GLU A 41 9.08 1.06 5.14
CA GLU A 41 9.17 2.03 4.06
C GLU A 41 8.30 1.59 2.88
N LEU A 42 7.41 2.48 2.44
CA LEU A 42 6.62 2.33 1.22
C LEU A 42 7.16 3.28 0.16
N ILE A 43 7.62 2.75 -0.97
CA ILE A 43 8.24 3.54 -2.05
C ILE A 43 7.38 3.43 -3.31
N PHE A 44 6.75 4.53 -3.74
CA PHE A 44 6.04 4.57 -5.02
C PHE A 44 6.98 4.92 -6.18
N ASN A 45 6.88 4.20 -7.30
CA ASN A 45 7.60 4.53 -8.52
C ASN A 45 6.74 5.41 -9.44
N LYS A 46 7.02 6.72 -9.43
CA LYS A 46 6.29 7.72 -10.24
C LYS A 46 6.41 7.47 -11.73
N LEU A 47 7.54 6.94 -12.19
CA LEU A 47 7.75 6.66 -13.61
C LEU A 47 6.83 5.54 -14.11
N ARG A 48 6.52 4.56 -13.26
CA ARG A 48 5.66 3.41 -13.61
C ARG A 48 4.18 3.72 -13.44
N LEU A 49 3.84 4.44 -12.38
CA LEU A 49 2.46 4.80 -12.06
C LEU A 49 1.92 5.91 -13.00
N GLY A 50 2.79 6.83 -13.41
CA GLY A 50 2.38 7.99 -14.20
C GLY A 50 1.64 9.04 -13.39
N THR A 51 1.56 10.26 -13.93
CA THR A 51 0.95 11.42 -13.25
C THR A 51 -0.54 11.19 -13.00
N ASP A 52 -1.28 10.73 -14.01
CA ASP A 52 -2.73 10.50 -13.97
C ASP A 52 -3.15 9.55 -12.83
N TRP A 53 -2.30 8.59 -12.46
CA TRP A 53 -2.58 7.70 -11.33
C TRP A 53 -2.64 8.46 -10.00
N PHE A 54 -1.78 9.46 -9.81
CA PHE A 54 -1.77 10.27 -8.59
C PHE A 54 -2.82 11.39 -8.57
N GLU A 55 -3.27 11.84 -9.74
CA GLU A 55 -4.26 12.92 -9.88
C GLU A 55 -5.69 12.45 -9.67
N ARG A 56 -5.97 11.16 -9.92
CA ARG A 56 -7.30 10.55 -9.72
C ARG A 56 -7.67 10.34 -8.23
N GLY A 57 -6.78 10.68 -7.29
CA GLY A 57 -7.03 10.56 -5.86
C GLY A 57 -7.02 9.11 -5.36
N ILE A 58 -7.76 8.82 -4.30
CA ILE A 58 -7.85 7.49 -3.70
C ILE A 58 -8.86 6.63 -4.50
N THR A 59 -8.36 5.88 -5.48
CA THR A 59 -9.15 4.97 -6.32
C THR A 59 -8.98 3.50 -5.90
N ASP A 60 -9.76 2.60 -6.51
CA ASP A 60 -9.59 1.15 -6.33
C ASP A 60 -8.15 0.69 -6.65
N ASP A 61 -7.54 1.22 -7.72
CA ASP A 61 -6.15 0.92 -8.09
C ASP A 61 -5.16 1.29 -6.97
N VAL A 62 -5.38 2.42 -6.29
CA VAL A 62 -4.56 2.85 -5.14
C VAL A 62 -4.72 1.87 -3.99
N VAL A 63 -5.96 1.55 -3.63
CA VAL A 63 -6.24 0.66 -2.49
C VAL A 63 -5.70 -0.74 -2.76
N ARG A 64 -5.91 -1.28 -3.97
CA ARG A 64 -5.40 -2.59 -4.37
C ARG A 64 -3.87 -2.65 -4.33
N LEU A 65 -3.18 -1.62 -4.81
CA LEU A 65 -1.72 -1.55 -4.73
C LEU A 65 -1.25 -1.50 -3.27
N LEU A 66 -1.89 -0.70 -2.42
CA LEU A 66 -1.55 -0.65 -1.00
C LEU A 66 -1.76 -1.99 -0.30
N ILE A 67 -2.86 -2.70 -0.58
CA ILE A 67 -3.10 -4.04 -0.02
C ILE A 67 -2.00 -5.02 -0.48
N HIS A 68 -1.61 -4.97 -1.75
CA HIS A 68 -0.54 -5.79 -2.31
C HIS A 68 0.80 -5.54 -1.60
N GLU A 69 1.23 -4.29 -1.52
CA GLU A 69 2.51 -3.91 -0.90
C GLU A 69 2.51 -4.24 0.59
N PHE A 70 1.44 -3.90 1.32
CA PHE A 70 1.33 -4.19 2.75
C PHE A 70 1.17 -5.69 3.06
N GLY A 71 0.80 -6.52 2.08
CA GLY A 71 0.87 -7.97 2.20
C GLY A 71 2.29 -8.45 2.58
N HIS A 72 3.32 -7.70 2.15
CA HIS A 72 4.72 -7.99 2.48
C HIS A 72 5.11 -7.73 3.94
N GLU A 73 4.24 -7.13 4.75
CA GLU A 73 4.42 -7.13 6.21
C GLU A 73 4.34 -8.55 6.78
N TYR A 74 3.58 -9.44 6.14
CA TYR A 74 3.34 -10.80 6.62
C TYR A 74 4.12 -11.84 5.82
N SER A 75 4.29 -11.66 4.51
CA SER A 75 5.01 -12.64 3.68
C SER A 75 5.64 -12.03 2.43
N GLY A 76 6.88 -12.39 2.14
CA GLY A 76 7.57 -12.01 0.90
C GLY A 76 7.25 -12.92 -0.29
N ASP A 77 6.68 -14.10 -0.04
CA ASP A 77 6.36 -15.07 -1.09
C ASP A 77 4.92 -14.91 -1.59
N HIS A 78 4.80 -14.30 -2.76
CA HIS A 78 3.54 -14.06 -3.45
C HIS A 78 2.73 -15.33 -3.77
N LEU A 79 3.38 -16.48 -3.83
CA LEU A 79 2.74 -17.76 -4.15
C LEU A 79 2.30 -18.53 -2.91
N SER A 80 2.58 -17.99 -1.71
CA SER A 80 2.22 -18.63 -0.45
C SER A 80 0.75 -18.39 -0.09
N ALA A 81 0.15 -19.39 0.59
CA ALA A 81 -1.15 -19.22 1.22
C ALA A 81 -1.12 -18.14 2.33
N GLU A 82 0.06 -17.90 2.92
CA GLU A 82 0.26 -16.86 3.92
C GLU A 82 0.10 -15.46 3.33
N TYR A 83 0.70 -15.20 2.17
CA TYR A 83 0.55 -13.93 1.46
C TYR A 83 -0.90 -13.71 1.04
N HIS A 84 -1.55 -14.73 0.45
CA HIS A 84 -2.98 -14.64 0.15
C HIS A 84 -3.82 -14.33 1.40
N GLY A 85 -3.57 -15.04 2.51
CA GLY A 85 -4.21 -14.78 3.79
C GLY A 85 -3.95 -13.37 4.32
N ALA A 86 -2.76 -12.81 4.08
CA ALA A 86 -2.43 -11.44 4.43
C ALA A 86 -3.30 -10.44 3.65
N LEU A 87 -3.44 -10.60 2.33
CA LEU A 87 -4.31 -9.75 1.52
C LEU A 87 -5.77 -9.78 2.02
N CYS A 88 -6.29 -10.97 2.32
CA CYS A 88 -7.64 -11.12 2.87
C CYS A 88 -7.80 -10.42 4.23
N ARG A 89 -6.83 -10.58 5.15
CA ARG A 89 -6.86 -9.92 6.47
C ARG A 89 -6.82 -8.40 6.34
N ILE A 90 -5.95 -7.87 5.50
CA ILE A 90 -5.80 -6.43 5.26
C ILE A 90 -7.10 -5.88 4.67
N GLY A 91 -7.64 -6.51 3.62
CA GLY A 91 -8.90 -6.09 2.99
C GLY A 91 -10.08 -6.12 3.96
N ALA A 92 -10.23 -7.19 4.75
CA ALA A 92 -11.29 -7.30 5.75
C ALA A 92 -11.18 -6.21 6.83
N ARG A 93 -9.98 -5.95 7.34
CA ARG A 93 -9.76 -4.91 8.37
C ARG A 93 -9.98 -3.51 7.81
N LEU A 94 -9.55 -3.25 6.57
CA LEU A 94 -9.84 -2.00 5.87
C LEU A 94 -11.35 -1.76 5.76
N PHE A 95 -12.13 -2.77 5.34
CA PHE A 95 -13.59 -2.67 5.25
C PHE A 95 -14.25 -2.36 6.60
N VAL A 96 -13.83 -3.05 7.67
CA VAL A 96 -14.38 -2.82 9.02
C VAL A 96 -14.11 -1.38 9.47
N LEU A 97 -12.87 -0.89 9.33
CA LEU A 97 -12.53 0.49 9.70
C LEU A 97 -13.31 1.52 8.87
N ALA A 98 -13.46 1.29 7.56
CA ALA A 98 -14.20 2.19 6.68
C ALA A 98 -15.67 2.26 7.07
N ARG A 99 -16.27 1.11 7.40
CA ARG A 99 -17.65 1.03 7.91
C ARG A 99 -17.85 1.80 9.21
N HIS A 100 -16.82 1.91 10.04
CA HIS A 100 -16.84 2.68 11.28
C HIS A 100 -16.42 4.15 11.12
N GLY A 101 -16.04 4.59 9.91
CA GLY A 101 -15.57 5.95 9.66
C GLY A 101 -14.19 6.25 10.23
N GLU A 102 -13.33 5.23 10.36
CA GLU A 102 -12.01 5.31 10.99
C GLU A 102 -10.83 5.40 10.01
N LEU A 103 -11.10 5.66 8.72
CA LEU A 103 -10.12 5.73 7.62
C LEU A 103 -10.10 7.10 6.93
#